data_AF-A0A4R0JWY3-F1
#
_entry.id   AF-A0A4R0JWY3-F1
#
_cell.length_a   1.000
_cell.length_b   1.000
_cell.length_c   1.000
_cell.angle_alpha   90.00
_cell.angle_beta   90.00
_cell.angle_gamma   90.00
#
_symmetry.space_group_name_H-M   'P 1'
#
loop_
_entity.id
_entity.type
_entity.pdbx_description
1 polymer ?
#
loop_
_entity_poly.entity_id
_entity_poly.type
_entity_poly.pdbx_seq_one_letter_code
_entity_poly.pdbx_strand_id
1 'polypeptide(L)'
;MDEGVFTNLKDQAVGLDNFRASVAERLGCDPTSNPAVVRAAIDEALSETVQADEGTATIDTTGLAGLRADAERHRTARERTLVEAAIRDGRLRSFEREPWVAMLQDTPAAAAVLAGLPKGRVPVDGPRGYTGDLGAVGEGGLSDDLDRLFGNERR
;
A
#
# COMPACT_ATOMS: atom_id res chain seq x y z
N MET A 1 -30.02 -3.87 29.74
CA MET A 1 -29.68 -4.16 31.14
C MET A 1 -28.58 -5.20 31.06
N ASP A 2 -27.35 -4.76 31.30
CA ASP A 2 -26.17 -5.62 31.20
C ASP A 2 -26.05 -6.35 32.54
N GLU A 3 -26.36 -7.65 32.55
CA GLU A 3 -26.21 -8.49 33.73
C GLU A 3 -24.72 -8.69 33.98
N GLY A 4 -24.15 -7.84 34.84
CA GLY A 4 -22.79 -8.00 35.33
C GLY A 4 -22.64 -9.37 35.99
N VAL A 5 -21.97 -10.28 35.31
CA VAL A 5 -21.55 -11.59 35.84
C VAL A 5 -20.54 -11.32 36.95
N PHE A 6 -21.01 -11.17 38.19
CA PHE A 6 -20.15 -11.21 39.35
C PHE A 6 -19.67 -12.64 39.56
N THR A 7 -18.58 -13.02 38.88
CA THR A 7 -17.87 -14.27 39.18
C THR A 7 -17.51 -14.28 40.67
N ASN A 8 -17.93 -15.33 41.37
CA ASN A 8 -17.67 -15.53 42.78
C ASN A 8 -16.16 -15.60 43.02
N LEU A 9 -15.66 -14.94 44.08
CA LEU A 9 -14.23 -14.94 44.45
C LEU A 9 -13.66 -16.37 44.58
N LYS A 10 -14.49 -17.33 45.00
CA LYS A 10 -14.11 -18.74 45.10
C LYS A 10 -13.85 -19.37 43.73
N ASP A 11 -14.68 -19.06 42.73
CA ASP A 11 -14.50 -19.57 41.37
C ASP A 11 -13.24 -18.98 40.72
N GLN A 12 -12.91 -17.72 41.04
CA GLN A 12 -11.66 -17.09 40.60
C GLN A 12 -10.43 -17.75 41.23
N ALA A 13 -10.48 -18.12 42.51
CA ALA A 13 -9.39 -18.82 43.18
C ALA A 13 -9.13 -20.20 42.57
N VAL A 14 -10.19 -20.97 42.32
CA VAL A 14 -10.09 -22.29 41.66
C VAL A 14 -9.54 -22.17 40.23
N GLY A 15 -9.98 -21.15 39.48
CA GLY A 15 -9.44 -20.88 38.14
C GLY A 15 -7.95 -20.55 38.14
N LEU A 16 -7.50 -19.76 39.11
CA LEU A 16 -6.09 -19.40 39.27
C LEU A 16 -5.21 -20.61 39.65
N ASP A 17 -5.70 -21.47 40.54
CA ASP A 17 -4.98 -22.67 40.97
C ASP A 17 -4.87 -23.69 39.82
N ASN A 18 -5.92 -23.86 39.03
CA ASN A 18 -5.90 -24.69 37.81
C ASN A 18 -4.91 -24.15 36.77
N PHE A 19 -4.90 -22.83 36.56
CA PHE A 19 -3.93 -22.19 35.67
C PHE A 19 -2.49 -22.42 36.15
N ARG A 20 -2.23 -22.23 37.45
CA ARG A 20 -0.91 -22.43 38.05
C ARG A 20 -0.44 -23.87 37.92
N ALA A 21 -1.30 -24.84 38.23
CA ALA A 21 -0.99 -26.25 38.08
C ALA A 21 -0.62 -26.58 36.62
N SER A 22 -1.38 -26.05 35.65
CA SER A 22 -1.09 -26.24 34.22
C SER A 22 0.23 -25.59 33.78
N VAL A 23 0.56 -24.41 34.30
CA VAL A 23 1.84 -23.74 34.00
C VAL A 23 3.01 -24.51 34.62
N ALA A 24 2.89 -24.94 35.87
CA ALA A 24 3.91 -25.75 36.55
C ALA A 24 4.16 -27.07 35.81
N GLU A 25 3.11 -27.77 35.41
CA GLU A 25 3.20 -29.01 34.62
C GLU A 25 3.97 -28.79 33.30
N ARG A 26 3.66 -27.72 32.57
CA ARG A 26 4.37 -27.38 31.31
C ARG A 26 5.84 -27.03 31.52
N LEU A 27 6.18 -26.46 32.68
CA LEU A 27 7.56 -26.17 33.07
C LEU A 27 8.29 -27.37 33.69
N GLY A 28 7.64 -28.55 33.76
CA GLY A 28 8.21 -29.73 34.40
C GLY A 28 8.35 -29.61 35.93
N CYS A 29 7.67 -28.64 36.53
CA CYS A 29 7.62 -28.46 37.98
C CYS A 29 6.45 -29.25 38.58
N ASP A 30 6.55 -29.61 39.85
CA ASP A 30 5.42 -30.20 40.57
C ASP A 30 4.25 -29.19 40.64
N PRO A 31 3.00 -29.58 40.32
CA PRO A 31 1.85 -28.66 40.26
C PRO A 31 1.46 -28.07 41.62
N THR A 32 1.98 -28.62 42.72
CA THR A 32 1.77 -28.09 44.08
C THR A 32 2.95 -27.24 44.58
N SER A 33 3.95 -27.00 43.72
CA SER A 33 5.11 -26.16 44.02
C SER A 33 4.70 -24.75 44.46
N ASN A 34 5.48 -24.20 45.40
CA ASN A 34 5.31 -22.83 45.86
C ASN A 34 5.33 -21.85 44.65
N PRO A 35 4.44 -20.84 44.59
CA PRO A 35 4.42 -19.82 43.54
C PRO A 35 5.79 -19.17 43.25
N ALA A 36 6.66 -19.03 44.26
CA ALA A 36 8.01 -18.51 44.08
C ALA A 36 8.88 -19.41 43.20
N VAL A 37 8.70 -20.74 43.29
CA VAL A 37 9.43 -21.74 42.48
C VAL A 37 8.93 -21.70 41.04
N VAL A 38 7.61 -21.66 40.84
CA VAL A 38 7.02 -21.54 39.49
C VAL A 38 7.49 -20.25 38.81
N ARG A 39 7.54 -19.14 39.55
CA ARG A 39 8.07 -17.87 39.01
C ARG A 39 9.55 -17.96 38.66
N ALA A 40 10.38 -18.55 39.51
CA ALA A 40 11.80 -18.74 39.22
C ALA A 40 12.02 -19.63 37.97
N ALA A 41 11.20 -20.67 37.79
CA ALA A 41 11.25 -21.52 36.60
C ALA A 41 10.82 -20.77 35.32
N ILE A 42 9.83 -19.87 35.43
CA ILE A 42 9.45 -18.97 34.33
C ILE A 42 10.61 -18.03 34.00
N ASP A 43 11.19 -17.37 35.00
CA ASP A 43 12.29 -16.43 34.80
C ASP A 43 13.52 -17.14 34.19
N GLU A 44 13.84 -18.35 34.63
CA GLU A 44 14.91 -19.18 34.05
C GLU A 44 14.62 -19.52 32.58
N ALA A 45 13.43 -20.06 32.28
CA ALA A 45 13.02 -20.40 30.91
C ALA A 45 13.02 -19.17 29.97
N LEU A 46 12.57 -18.01 30.46
CA LEU A 46 12.62 -16.75 29.73
C LEU A 46 14.06 -16.28 29.52
N SER A 47 14.96 -16.50 30.47
CA SER A 47 16.37 -16.12 30.32
C SER A 47 17.13 -17.03 29.34
N GLU A 48 16.79 -18.32 29.32
CA GLU A 48 17.40 -19.32 28.43
C GLU A 48 16.97 -19.10 26.97
N THR A 49 15.72 -18.69 26.73
CA THR A 49 15.20 -18.37 25.38
C THR A 49 15.77 -17.09 24.75
N VAL A 50 16.53 -16.27 25.48
CA VAL A 50 17.15 -15.04 24.92
C VAL A 50 18.44 -15.33 24.15
N GLN A 51 18.96 -16.56 24.19
CA GLN A 51 20.01 -16.96 23.25
C GLN A 51 19.37 -17.28 21.90
N ALA A 52 19.37 -16.29 21.01
CA ALA A 52 18.98 -16.50 19.63
C ALA A 52 19.87 -17.60 19.02
N ASP A 53 19.25 -18.68 18.55
CA ASP A 53 19.94 -19.75 17.82
C ASP A 53 20.77 -19.17 16.66
N GLU A 54 21.89 -19.81 16.32
CA GLU A 54 22.67 -19.45 15.12
C GLU A 54 21.75 -19.41 13.89
N GLY A 55 21.58 -18.22 13.32
CA GLY A 55 20.69 -17.97 12.18
C GLY A 55 19.37 -17.26 12.51
N THR A 56 19.05 -17.05 13.79
CA THR A 56 17.88 -16.26 14.21
C THR A 56 18.31 -14.82 14.48
N ALA A 57 17.82 -13.88 13.66
CA ALA A 57 18.07 -12.45 13.87
C ALA A 57 16.86 -11.80 14.55
N THR A 58 17.08 -11.22 15.72
CA THR A 58 16.09 -10.37 16.38
C THR A 58 16.01 -9.04 15.63
N ILE A 59 14.86 -8.73 15.04
CA ILE A 59 14.62 -7.46 14.35
C ILE A 59 13.79 -6.57 15.27
N ASP A 60 14.26 -5.33 15.47
CA ASP A 60 13.48 -4.30 16.14
C ASP A 60 12.13 -4.08 15.41
N THR A 61 11.04 -4.11 16.16
CA THR A 61 9.68 -3.94 15.63
C THR A 61 9.50 -2.62 14.89
N THR A 62 10.18 -1.57 15.33
CA THR A 62 10.13 -0.25 14.67
C THR A 62 10.85 -0.30 13.33
N GLY A 63 12.05 -0.89 13.30
CA GLY A 63 12.79 -1.17 12.06
C GLY A 63 11.99 -2.03 11.06
N LEU A 64 11.32 -3.07 11.53
CA LEU A 64 10.47 -3.92 10.69
C LEU A 64 9.29 -3.14 10.07
N ALA A 65 8.65 -2.26 10.84
CA ALA A 65 7.59 -1.40 10.33
C ALA A 65 8.11 -0.43 9.26
N GLY A 66 9.29 0.15 9.47
CA GLY A 66 9.97 0.99 8.48
C GLY A 66 10.25 0.26 7.17
N LEU A 67 10.86 -0.93 7.25
CA LEU A 67 11.17 -1.75 6.08
C LEU A 67 9.92 -2.13 5.27
N ARG A 68 8.81 -2.44 5.96
CA ARG A 68 7.53 -2.72 5.29
C ARG A 68 6.98 -1.49 4.57
N ALA A 69 7.04 -0.32 5.20
CA ALA A 69 6.62 0.92 4.56
C ALA A 69 7.49 1.27 3.35
N ASP A 70 8.80 1.07 3.43
CA ASP A 70 9.72 1.25 2.31
C ASP A 70 9.42 0.29 1.17
N ALA A 71 9.24 -1.00 1.47
CA ALA A 71 8.88 -2.00 0.47
C ALA A 71 7.60 -1.63 -0.28
N GLU A 72 6.59 -1.12 0.43
CA GLU A 72 5.32 -0.70 -0.18
C GLU A 72 5.48 0.55 -1.05
N ARG A 73 6.29 1.53 -0.61
CA ARG A 73 6.64 2.70 -1.41
C ARG A 73 7.35 2.30 -2.71
N HIS A 74 8.31 1.39 -2.62
CA HIS A 74 9.07 0.91 -3.78
C HIS A 74 8.21 0.13 -4.76
N ARG A 75 7.29 -0.70 -4.25
CA ARG A 75 6.27 -1.38 -5.05
C ARG A 75 5.47 -0.34 -5.84
N THR A 76 4.76 0.55 -5.15
CA THR A 76 3.91 1.59 -5.77
C THR A 76 4.64 2.42 -6.81
N ALA A 77 5.90 2.80 -6.54
CA ALA A 77 6.74 3.54 -7.49
C ALA A 77 7.03 2.73 -8.77
N ARG A 78 7.27 1.42 -8.65
CA ARG A 78 7.50 0.52 -9.78
C ARG A 78 6.24 0.40 -10.65
N GLU A 79 5.07 0.18 -10.05
CA GLU A 79 3.82 0.08 -10.83
C GLU A 79 3.52 1.38 -11.59
N ARG A 80 3.67 2.53 -10.92
CA ARG A 80 3.51 3.85 -11.56
C ARG A 80 4.45 4.02 -12.74
N THR A 81 5.72 3.64 -12.59
CA THR A 81 6.71 3.73 -13.67
C THR A 81 6.31 2.88 -14.88
N LEU A 82 5.78 1.67 -14.66
CA LEU A 82 5.30 0.79 -15.73
C LEU A 82 4.10 1.39 -16.46
N VAL A 83 3.13 1.93 -15.72
CA VAL A 83 1.93 2.57 -16.28
C VAL A 83 2.30 3.84 -17.05
N GLU A 84 3.21 4.67 -16.53
CA GLU A 84 3.70 5.86 -17.23
C GLU A 84 4.43 5.53 -18.53
N ALA A 85 5.24 4.46 -18.53
CA ALA A 85 5.85 3.96 -19.77
C ALA A 85 4.79 3.50 -20.78
N ALA A 86 3.73 2.83 -20.32
CA ALA A 86 2.63 2.41 -21.18
C ALA A 86 1.81 3.58 -21.73
N ILE A 87 1.61 4.65 -20.95
CA ILE A 87 0.97 5.89 -21.42
C ILE A 87 1.84 6.56 -22.48
N ARG A 88 3.15 6.66 -22.25
CA ARG A 88 4.11 7.23 -23.21
C ARG A 88 4.14 6.45 -24.54
N ASP A 89 4.05 5.13 -24.46
CA ASP A 89 3.96 4.23 -25.62
C ASP A 89 2.60 4.32 -26.35
N GLY A 90 1.64 5.08 -25.84
CA GLY A 90 0.27 5.15 -26.37
C GLY A 90 -0.50 3.84 -26.23
N ARG A 91 -0.14 2.99 -25.27
CA ARG A 91 -0.89 1.76 -24.94
C ARG A 91 -2.09 2.06 -24.05
N LEU A 92 -1.94 3.05 -23.16
CA LEU A 92 -2.95 3.51 -22.20
C LEU A 92 -3.24 5.00 -22.37
N ARG A 93 -4.45 5.40 -21.99
CA ARG A 93 -4.84 6.80 -21.85
C ARG A 93 -4.40 7.32 -20.48
N SER A 94 -4.14 8.63 -20.36
CA SER A 94 -3.67 9.23 -19.11
C SER A 94 -4.63 9.07 -17.93
N PHE A 95 -5.95 9.11 -18.17
CA PHE A 95 -6.96 8.93 -17.11
C PHE A 95 -7.08 7.48 -16.62
N GLU A 96 -6.57 6.51 -17.37
CA GLU A 96 -6.56 5.10 -16.98
C GLU A 96 -5.42 4.78 -16.01
N ARG A 97 -4.56 5.76 -15.68
CA ARG A 97 -3.40 5.58 -14.81
C ARG A 97 -3.74 4.96 -13.46
N GLU A 98 -4.61 5.60 -12.69
CA GLU A 98 -4.89 5.17 -11.31
C GLU A 98 -5.60 3.80 -11.25
N PRO A 99 -6.61 3.50 -12.10
CA PRO A 99 -7.19 2.16 -12.17
C PRO A 99 -6.17 1.06 -12.49
N TRP A 100 -5.22 1.32 -13.40
CA TRP A 100 -4.17 0.35 -13.73
C TRP A 100 -3.13 0.19 -12.62
N VAL A 101 -2.78 1.26 -11.91
CA VAL A 101 -1.88 1.17 -10.75
C VAL A 101 -2.54 0.32 -9.66
N ALA A 102 -3.81 0.58 -9.33
CA ALA A 102 -4.56 -0.22 -8.36
C ALA A 102 -4.65 -1.69 -8.78
N MET A 103 -4.95 -1.96 -10.05
CA MET A 103 -5.00 -3.33 -10.58
C MET A 103 -3.65 -4.04 -10.51
N LEU A 104 -2.54 -3.34 -10.73
CA LEU A 104 -1.19 -3.93 -10.62
C LEU A 104 -0.78 -4.22 -9.18
N GLN A 105 -1.25 -3.43 -8.22
CA GLN A 105 -1.05 -3.68 -6.80
C GLN A 105 -1.80 -4.94 -6.35
N ASP A 106 -3.05 -5.12 -6.81
CA ASP A 106 -3.86 -6.30 -6.49
C ASP A 106 -3.43 -7.55 -7.28
N THR A 107 -3.06 -7.38 -8.55
CA THR A 107 -2.71 -8.48 -9.47
C THR A 107 -1.42 -8.16 -10.23
N PRO A 108 -0.25 -8.53 -9.67
CA PRO A 108 1.05 -8.29 -10.32
C PRO A 108 1.18 -8.90 -11.72
N ALA A 109 0.46 -10.00 -11.98
CA ALA A 109 0.43 -10.64 -13.30
C ALA A 109 -0.18 -9.75 -14.41
N ALA A 110 -0.96 -8.72 -14.06
CA ALA A 110 -1.50 -7.75 -15.01
C ALA A 110 -0.41 -6.95 -15.74
N ALA A 111 0.83 -6.93 -15.22
CA ALA A 111 1.97 -6.32 -15.90
C ALA A 111 2.25 -6.98 -17.26
N ALA A 112 2.04 -8.30 -17.38
CA ALA A 112 2.20 -9.01 -18.65
C ALA A 112 1.11 -8.61 -19.67
N VAL A 113 -0.11 -8.38 -19.18
CA VAL A 113 -1.23 -7.89 -20.01
C VAL A 113 -0.91 -6.49 -20.52
N LEU A 114 -0.42 -5.60 -19.65
CA LEU A 114 0.00 -4.24 -20.02
C LEU A 114 1.14 -4.24 -21.06
N ALA A 115 2.11 -5.14 -20.89
CA ALA A 115 3.21 -5.34 -21.84
C ALA A 115 2.76 -5.96 -23.18
N GLY A 116 1.64 -6.69 -23.19
CA GLY A 116 1.04 -7.26 -24.40
C GLY A 116 0.21 -6.28 -25.23
N LEU A 117 -0.15 -5.11 -24.70
CA LEU A 117 -0.93 -4.13 -25.44
C LEU A 117 -0.14 -3.54 -26.63
N PRO A 118 -0.77 -3.38 -27.81
CA PRO A 118 -0.11 -2.76 -28.95
C PRO A 118 0.21 -1.29 -28.67
N LYS A 119 1.41 -0.86 -29.05
CA LYS A 119 1.82 0.56 -29.00
C LYS A 119 1.00 1.40 -29.97
N GLY A 120 0.83 2.69 -29.67
CA GLY A 120 0.14 3.65 -30.54
C GLY A 120 -1.37 3.41 -30.69
N ARG A 121 -1.98 2.55 -29.86
CA ARG A 121 -3.43 2.35 -29.81
C ARG A 121 -4.16 3.65 -29.44
N VAL A 122 -3.55 4.44 -28.57
CA VAL A 122 -3.98 5.77 -28.17
C VAL A 122 -3.09 6.78 -28.90
N PRO A 123 -3.67 7.74 -29.64
CA PRO A 123 -2.92 8.84 -30.21
C PRO A 123 -2.24 9.64 -29.09
N VAL A 124 -0.92 9.49 -28.97
CA VAL A 124 -0.08 10.25 -28.03
C VAL A 124 0.40 11.57 -28.64
N ASP A 125 0.45 11.63 -29.97
CA ASP A 125 0.90 12.78 -30.78
C ASP A 125 -0.25 13.47 -31.54
N GLY A 126 -1.44 13.53 -30.94
CA GLY A 126 -2.49 14.41 -31.47
C GLY A 126 -2.26 15.83 -30.96
N PRO A 127 -2.11 16.87 -31.81
CA PRO A 127 -2.22 18.25 -31.32
C PRO A 127 -3.54 18.35 -30.56
N ARG A 128 -3.47 18.80 -29.30
CA ARG A 128 -4.63 19.01 -28.42
C ARG A 128 -5.52 20.05 -29.07
N GLY A 129 -6.44 19.61 -29.92
CA GLY A 129 -7.34 20.48 -30.66
C GLY A 129 -6.65 21.28 -31.76
N TYR A 130 -7.15 21.13 -32.98
CA TYR A 130 -7.33 22.29 -33.84
C TYR A 130 -8.50 23.12 -33.25
N THR A 131 -8.37 23.61 -32.01
CA THR A 131 -9.17 24.79 -31.63
C THR A 131 -8.55 25.89 -32.45
N GLY A 132 -9.23 26.29 -33.53
CA GLY A 132 -8.76 27.29 -34.48
C GLY A 132 -8.02 28.40 -33.74
N ASP A 133 -6.77 28.60 -34.14
CA ASP A 133 -5.90 29.63 -33.62
C ASP A 133 -6.54 31.00 -33.89
N LEU A 134 -7.35 31.47 -32.95
CA LEU A 134 -7.87 32.83 -32.91
C LEU A 134 -6.79 33.82 -32.46
N GLY A 135 -5.55 33.37 -32.23
CA GLY A 135 -4.39 34.18 -31.85
C GLY A 135 -3.39 34.43 -32.98
N ALA A 136 -3.38 33.62 -34.05
CA ALA A 136 -2.54 33.84 -35.24
C ALA A 136 -3.08 34.91 -36.18
N VAL A 137 -4.29 35.41 -35.94
CA VAL A 137 -4.74 36.64 -36.57
C VAL A 137 -4.19 37.78 -35.74
N GLY A 138 -2.98 38.24 -36.10
CA GLY A 138 -2.45 39.50 -35.58
C GLY A 138 -3.51 40.59 -35.70
N GLU A 139 -3.47 41.58 -34.81
CA GLU A 139 -4.51 42.59 -34.54
C GLU A 139 -5.03 43.40 -35.77
N GLY A 140 -4.52 43.15 -36.98
CA GLY A 140 -5.00 43.68 -38.27
C GLY A 140 -5.46 42.65 -39.32
N GLY A 141 -5.35 41.34 -39.09
CA GLY A 141 -5.73 40.34 -40.10
C GLY A 141 -7.25 40.15 -40.24
N LEU A 142 -8.01 40.39 -39.18
CA LEU A 142 -9.47 40.32 -39.21
C LEU A 142 -10.11 41.53 -39.93
N SER A 143 -9.48 42.71 -39.89
CA SER A 143 -9.99 43.88 -40.60
C SER A 143 -9.81 43.76 -42.11
N ASP A 144 -8.66 43.26 -42.56
CA ASP A 144 -8.35 43.12 -43.99
C ASP A 144 -9.26 42.08 -44.68
N ASP A 145 -9.58 40.99 -43.98
CA ASP A 145 -10.51 39.97 -44.49
C ASP A 145 -11.97 40.45 -44.45
N LEU A 146 -12.36 41.26 -43.46
CA LEU A 146 -13.68 41.88 -43.43
C LEU A 146 -13.85 42.94 -44.52
N ASP A 147 -12.83 43.76 -44.79
CA ASP A 147 -12.87 44.78 -45.86
C ASP A 147 -12.92 44.15 -47.26
N ARG A 148 -12.27 43.00 -47.48
CA ARG A 148 -12.43 42.18 -48.70
C ARG A 148 -13.82 41.58 -48.83
N LEU A 149 -14.39 41.07 -47.74
CA LEU A 149 -15.69 40.39 -47.77
C LEU A 149 -16.85 41.37 -47.99
N PHE A 150 -16.73 42.58 -47.44
CA PHE A 150 -17.75 43.64 -47.54
C PHE A 150 -17.47 44.68 -48.63
N GLY A 151 -16.44 44.45 -49.47
CA GLY A 151 -16.24 45.17 -50.72
C GLY A 151 -15.93 46.66 -50.56
N ASN A 152 -15.22 47.03 -49.50
CA ASN A 152 -14.90 48.43 -49.19
C ASN A 152 -13.55 48.86 -49.80
N GLU A 153 -13.28 48.48 -51.04
CA GLU A 153 -12.19 49.07 -51.82
C GLU A 153 -12.59 50.48 -52.23
N ARG A 154 -12.29 51.46 -51.37
CA ARG A 154 -12.44 52.89 -51.70
C ARG A 154 -11.52 53.22 -52.88
N ARG A 155 -12.16 53.51 -54.03
CA ARG A 155 -11.60 54.28 -55.16
C ARG A 155 -11.07 55.64 -54.71
#